data_AF-A0A6N8JRC8-F1
#
_entry.id   AF-A0A6N8JRC8-F1
#
_cell.length_a   1.000
_cell.length_b   1.000
_cell.length_c   1.000
_cell.angle_alpha   90.00
_cell.angle_beta   90.00
_cell.angle_gamma   90.00
#
_symmetry.space_group_name_H-M   'P 1'
#
loop_
_entity.id
_entity.type
_entity.pdbx_description
1 polymer ?
#
loop_
_entity_poly.entity_id
_entity_poly.type
_entity_poly.pdbx_seq_one_letter_code
_entity_poly.pdbx_strand_id
1 'polypeptide(L)'
;MIELVPPEKAVYLVNVRTPLPSQDTNNDLLAQAADAYDNVTLVDWYSYSSGHDDWFDGDGTHLKPSGCERYLDMIQASLVAAYEKEAALKAAQENDTQPRITWGPFIGVEHPGEDGAVEA
;
A
#
# COMPACT_ATOMS: atom_id res chain seq x y z
N MET A 1 -9.05 2.78 -15.52
CA MET A 1 -9.23 1.57 -14.69
C MET A 1 -9.22 1.95 -13.21
N ILE A 2 -8.14 2.54 -12.71
CA ILE A 2 -8.00 2.97 -11.30
C ILE A 2 -9.06 4.01 -10.92
N GLU A 3 -9.30 5.02 -11.76
CA GLU A 3 -10.32 6.07 -11.53
C GLU A 3 -11.76 5.56 -11.42
N LEU A 4 -12.04 4.31 -11.83
CA LEU A 4 -13.36 3.69 -11.69
C LEU A 4 -13.53 3.00 -10.34
N VAL A 5 -12.46 2.82 -9.58
CA VAL A 5 -12.47 2.28 -8.24
C VAL A 5 -12.76 3.43 -7.27
N PRO A 6 -13.74 3.31 -6.36
CA PRO A 6 -14.00 4.33 -5.37
C PRO A 6 -12.73 4.65 -4.55
N PRO A 7 -12.45 5.94 -4.26
CA PRO A 7 -11.18 6.36 -3.67
C PRO A 7 -10.92 5.77 -2.27
N GLU A 8 -11.97 5.36 -1.56
CA GLU A 8 -11.87 4.69 -0.26
C GLU A 8 -11.45 3.20 -0.35
N LYS A 9 -11.34 2.65 -1.56
CA LYS A 9 -10.90 1.26 -1.78
C LYS A 9 -9.43 1.24 -2.15
N ALA A 10 -8.68 0.38 -1.47
CA ALA A 10 -7.30 0.09 -1.85
C ALA A 10 -7.25 -0.69 -3.16
N VAL A 11 -6.29 -0.34 -4.02
CA VAL A 11 -5.98 -1.00 -5.29
C VAL A 11 -4.56 -1.54 -5.23
N TYR A 12 -4.41 -2.83 -5.51
CA TYR A 12 -3.10 -3.48 -5.58
C TYR A 12 -2.80 -3.84 -7.03
N LEU A 13 -1.71 -3.30 -7.55
CA LEU A 13 -1.23 -3.60 -8.89
C LEU A 13 -0.04 -4.53 -8.78
N VAL A 14 -0.07 -5.68 -9.46
CA VAL A 14 1.08 -6.59 -9.50
C VAL A 14 1.81 -6.36 -10.81
N ASN A 15 3.10 -6.05 -10.74
CA ASN A 15 3.93 -5.92 -11.95
C ASN A 15 4.24 -7.30 -12.56
N VAL A 16 4.70 -7.33 -13.81
CA VAL A 16 4.81 -8.58 -14.58
C VAL A 16 6.25 -9.02 -14.75
N ARG A 17 6.43 -10.33 -14.88
CA ARG A 17 7.67 -10.96 -15.35
C ARG A 17 7.34 -11.88 -16.52
N THR A 18 7.92 -11.59 -17.68
CA THR A 18 7.68 -12.30 -18.94
C THR A 18 8.79 -11.96 -19.94
N PRO A 19 9.20 -12.86 -20.84
CA PRO A 19 10.18 -12.53 -21.89
C PRO A 19 9.62 -11.64 -23.00
N LEU A 20 8.38 -11.14 -22.89
CA LEU A 20 7.77 -10.28 -23.90
C LEU A 20 8.38 -8.86 -23.86
N PRO A 21 8.60 -8.22 -25.03
CA PRO A 21 9.22 -6.88 -25.11
C PRO A 21 8.51 -5.77 -24.32
N SER A 22 7.22 -5.94 -24.02
CA SER A 22 6.42 -4.96 -23.30
C SER A 22 6.54 -5.03 -21.78
N GLN A 23 7.32 -5.97 -21.22
CA GLN A 23 7.45 -6.15 -19.77
C GLN A 23 7.84 -4.84 -19.08
N ASP A 24 8.95 -4.24 -19.50
CA ASP A 24 9.53 -3.09 -18.81
C ASP A 24 8.62 -1.86 -18.93
N THR A 25 8.11 -1.57 -20.13
CA THR A 25 7.15 -0.48 -20.34
C THR A 25 5.88 -0.66 -19.49
N ASN A 26 5.36 -1.89 -19.37
CA ASN A 26 4.19 -2.15 -18.53
C ASN A 26 4.53 -1.97 -17.04
N ASN A 27 5.67 -2.46 -16.58
CA ASN A 27 6.11 -2.32 -15.19
C ASN A 27 6.33 -0.85 -14.81
N ASP A 28 6.90 -0.05 -15.71
CA ASP A 28 7.07 1.39 -15.51
C ASP A 28 5.72 2.11 -15.40
N LEU A 29 4.73 1.75 -16.23
CA LEU A 29 3.38 2.32 -16.16
C LEU A 29 2.66 1.94 -14.87
N LEU A 30 2.84 0.71 -14.38
CA LEU A 30 2.27 0.27 -13.11
C LEU A 30 2.92 0.99 -11.92
N ALA A 31 4.23 1.22 -11.96
CA ALA A 31 4.93 2.00 -10.95
C ALA A 31 4.46 3.46 -10.94
N GLN A 32 4.39 4.12 -12.11
CA GLN A 32 3.86 5.48 -12.22
C GLN A 32 2.43 5.60 -11.70
N ALA A 33 1.60 4.58 -11.92
CA ALA A 33 0.24 4.55 -11.38
C ALA A 33 0.22 4.39 -9.86
N ALA A 34 1.14 3.66 -9.26
CA ALA A 34 1.25 3.58 -7.80
C ALA A 34 1.74 4.89 -7.18
N ASP A 35 2.61 5.64 -7.88
CA ASP A 35 3.10 6.94 -7.40
C ASP A 35 2.04 8.06 -7.53
N ALA A 36 1.14 7.95 -8.51
CA ALA A 36 0.17 8.99 -8.82
C ALA A 36 -1.11 8.93 -7.98
N TYR A 37 -1.39 7.84 -7.28
CA TYR A 37 -2.65 7.62 -6.55
C TYR A 37 -2.40 7.09 -5.14
N ASP A 38 -2.89 7.82 -4.12
CA ASP A 38 -2.66 7.47 -2.71
C ASP A 38 -3.28 6.12 -2.29
N ASN A 39 -4.32 5.66 -3.00
CA ASN A 39 -4.99 4.39 -2.74
C ASN A 39 -4.43 3.22 -3.55
N VAL A 40 -3.34 3.41 -4.30
CA VAL A 40 -2.71 2.37 -5.12
C VAL A 40 -1.41 1.90 -4.47
N THR A 41 -1.18 0.59 -4.45
CA THR A 41 0.08 0.00 -4.01
C THR A 41 0.60 -0.95 -5.08
N LEU A 42 1.88 -0.80 -5.45
CA LEU A 42 2.57 -1.73 -6.32
C LEU A 42 3.04 -2.95 -5.51
N VAL A 43 2.70 -4.14 -5.99
CA VAL A 43 3.20 -5.43 -5.51
C VAL A 43 4.23 -5.92 -6.53
N ASP A 44 5.51 -5.92 -6.13
CA ASP A 44 6.65 -6.11 -7.04
C ASP A 44 7.01 -7.59 -7.25
N TRP A 45 6.19 -8.29 -8.02
CA TRP A 45 6.47 -9.66 -8.47
C TRP A 45 7.74 -9.77 -9.31
N TYR A 46 8.04 -8.77 -10.13
CA TYR A 46 9.20 -8.75 -11.01
C TYR A 46 10.49 -8.91 -10.22
N SER A 47 10.71 -8.06 -9.21
CA SER A 47 11.88 -8.16 -8.34
C SER A 47 11.81 -9.37 -7.42
N TYR A 48 10.63 -9.67 -6.86
CA TYR A 48 10.45 -10.80 -5.93
C TYR A 48 10.76 -12.16 -6.56
N SER A 49 10.40 -12.34 -7.83
CA SER A 49 10.68 -13.57 -8.57
C SER A 49 12.08 -13.60 -9.20
N SER A 50 12.81 -12.49 -9.22
CA SER A 50 14.13 -12.40 -9.86
C SER A 50 15.10 -13.46 -9.31
N GLY A 51 15.82 -14.14 -10.21
CA GLY A 51 16.71 -15.25 -9.86
C GLY A 51 16.02 -16.59 -9.60
N HIS A 52 14.69 -16.65 -9.66
CA HIS A 52 13.90 -17.86 -9.45
C HIS A 52 13.28 -18.41 -10.74
N ASP A 53 14.11 -18.70 -11.74
CA ASP A 53 13.66 -19.33 -13.00
C ASP A 53 13.05 -20.72 -12.77
N ASP A 54 13.40 -21.37 -11.66
CA ASP A 54 12.88 -22.67 -11.23
C ASP A 54 11.38 -22.63 -10.87
N TRP A 55 10.84 -21.45 -10.56
CA TRP A 55 9.41 -21.22 -10.28
C TRP A 55 8.54 -21.22 -11.54
N PHE A 56 9.14 -21.05 -12.73
CA PHE A 56 8.45 -20.98 -14.01
C PHE A 56 8.45 -22.32 -14.73
N ASP A 57 7.48 -22.56 -15.60
CA ASP A 57 7.34 -23.83 -16.33
C ASP A 57 8.35 -24.00 -17.47
N GLY A 58 9.05 -22.92 -17.82
CA GLY A 58 10.10 -22.86 -18.84
C GLY A 58 9.91 -21.74 -19.85
N ASP A 59 8.70 -21.18 -19.98
CA ASP A 59 8.42 -20.09 -20.94
C ASP A 59 8.68 -18.69 -20.37
N GLY A 60 9.09 -18.60 -19.10
CA GLY A 60 9.39 -17.35 -18.40
C GLY A 60 8.17 -16.50 -18.04
N THR A 61 6.95 -17.03 -18.19
CA THR A 61 5.68 -16.35 -17.87
C THR A 61 4.78 -17.21 -16.96
N HIS A 62 4.55 -18.48 -17.31
CA HIS A 62 3.68 -19.38 -16.56
C HIS A 62 4.42 -20.01 -15.37
N LEU A 63 3.71 -20.11 -14.25
CA LEU A 63 4.25 -20.66 -13.00
C LEU A 63 3.99 -22.16 -12.89
N LYS A 64 4.96 -22.86 -12.32
CA LYS A 64 4.75 -24.18 -11.72
C LYS A 64 3.98 -24.04 -10.40
N PRO A 65 3.45 -25.15 -9.84
CA PRO A 65 2.80 -25.11 -8.52
C PRO A 65 3.63 -24.44 -7.42
N SER A 66 4.94 -24.69 -7.35
CA SER A 66 5.84 -24.03 -6.40
C SER A 66 5.96 -22.50 -6.63
N GLY A 67 5.96 -22.06 -7.89
CA GLY A 67 5.92 -20.64 -8.22
C GLY A 67 4.59 -19.99 -7.83
N CYS A 68 3.47 -20.70 -8.02
CA CYS A 68 2.15 -20.24 -7.58
C CYS A 68 2.10 -20.05 -6.05
N GLU A 69 2.68 -20.96 -5.27
CA GLU A 69 2.79 -20.81 -3.81
C GLU A 69 3.54 -19.51 -3.45
N ARG A 70 4.68 -19.25 -4.11
CA ARG A 70 5.47 -18.04 -3.86
C ARG A 70 4.75 -16.75 -4.28
N TYR A 71 4.01 -16.80 -5.37
CA TYR A 71 3.18 -15.68 -5.82
C TYR A 71 2.06 -15.37 -4.80
N LEU A 72 1.42 -16.41 -4.26
CA LEU A 72 0.40 -16.26 -3.22
C LEU A 72 0.99 -15.76 -1.89
N ASP A 73 2.15 -16.26 -1.46
CA ASP A 73 2.86 -15.79 -0.26
C ASP A 73 3.11 -14.27 -0.35
N MET A 74 3.59 -13.79 -1.51
CA MET A 74 3.88 -12.38 -1.74
C MET A 74 2.60 -11.52 -1.69
N ILE A 75 1.51 -11.97 -2.31
CA ILE A 75 0.23 -11.25 -2.27
C ILE A 75 -0.30 -11.20 -0.84
N GLN A 76 -0.28 -12.33 -0.13
CA GLN A 76 -0.73 -12.41 1.25
C GLN A 76 0.07 -11.45 2.14
N ALA A 77 1.39 -11.45 2.04
CA ALA A 77 2.26 -10.55 2.80
C ALA A 77 1.95 -9.08 2.50
N SER A 78 1.76 -8.73 1.23
CA SER A 78 1.40 -7.36 0.80
C SER A 78 0.07 -6.90 1.40
N LEU A 79 -0.94 -7.77 1.39
CA LEU A 79 -2.26 -7.47 1.94
C LEU A 79 -2.23 -7.33 3.47
N VAL A 80 -1.56 -8.25 4.17
CA VAL A 80 -1.43 -8.18 5.64
C VAL A 80 -0.75 -6.88 6.06
N ALA A 81 0.39 -6.55 5.44
CA ALA A 81 1.12 -5.31 5.76
C ALA A 81 0.27 -4.05 5.53
N ALA A 82 -0.54 -4.05 4.47
CA ALA A 82 -1.43 -2.93 4.19
C ALA A 82 -2.56 -2.79 5.21
N TYR A 83 -3.19 -3.90 5.62
CA TYR A 83 -4.21 -3.88 6.67
C TYR A 83 -3.65 -3.46 8.03
N GLU A 84 -2.44 -3.89 8.37
CA GLU A 84 -1.75 -3.46 9.59
C GLU A 84 -1.45 -1.95 9.56
N LYS A 85 -0.99 -1.42 8.42
CA LYS A 85 -0.78 0.02 8.22
C LYS A 85 -2.08 0.81 8.37
N GLU A 86 -3.17 0.34 7.76
CA GLU A 86 -4.48 0.98 7.87
C GLU A 86 -4.99 1.00 9.32
N ALA A 87 -4.85 -0.14 10.03
CA ALA A 87 -5.23 -0.24 11.44
C ALA A 87 -4.40 0.71 12.33
N ALA A 88 -3.09 0.80 12.09
CA ALA A 88 -2.21 1.71 12.81
C ALA A 88 -2.56 3.18 12.58
N LEU A 89 -2.88 3.57 11.33
CA LEU A 89 -3.31 4.93 11.00
C LEU A 89 -4.63 5.29 11.70
N LYS A 90 -5.61 4.37 11.70
CA LYS A 90 -6.88 4.58 12.42
C LYS A 90 -6.66 4.75 13.93
N ALA A 91 -5.85 3.89 14.54
CA ALA A 91 -5.52 3.99 15.95
C ALA A 91 -4.81 5.31 16.31
N ALA A 92 -3.92 5.81 15.44
CA ALA A 92 -3.25 7.09 15.64
C ALA A 92 -4.23 8.28 15.54
N GLN A 93 -5.12 8.27 14.54
CA GLN A 93 -6.15 9.30 14.38
C GLN A 93 -7.14 9.36 15.55
N GLU A 94 -7.53 8.19 16.08
CA GLU A 94 -8.38 8.11 17.28
C GLU A 94 -7.69 8.69 18.52
N ASN A 95 -6.37 8.51 18.65
CA ASN A 95 -5.61 9.04 19.79
C ASN A 95 -5.40 10.56 19.72
N ASP A 96 -5.23 11.12 18.50
CA ASP A 96 -5.08 12.56 18.30
C ASP A 96 -6.40 13.34 18.46
N THR A 97 -7.54 12.70 18.20
CA THR A 97 -8.87 13.31 18.36
C THR A 97 -9.42 13.21 19.77
N GLN A 98 -8.81 12.42 20.65
CA GLN A 98 -9.17 12.38 22.07
C GLN A 98 -8.57 13.59 22.82
N PRO A 99 -9.35 14.25 23.69
CA PRO A 99 -8.81 15.34 24.51
C PRO A 99 -7.70 14.79 25.42
N ARG A 100 -6.49 15.34 25.29
CA ARG A 100 -5.36 14.98 26.15
C ARG A 100 -5.60 15.54 27.55
N ILE A 101 -6.10 14.70 28.45
CA ILE A 101 -6.18 15.03 29.88
C ILE A 101 -4.77 14.89 30.48
N THR A 102 -4.16 16.00 30.89
CA THR A 102 -2.87 15.98 31.60
C THR A 102 -3.10 15.98 33.11
N TRP A 103 -2.58 14.96 33.80
CA TRP A 103 -2.68 14.82 35.27
C TRP A 103 -1.56 15.62 35.97
N GLY A 104 -1.54 16.94 35.77
CA GLY A 104 -0.74 17.89 36.55
C GLY A 104 -1.50 18.44 37.77
N PRO A 105 -0.85 19.22 38.66
CA PRO A 105 -1.49 19.71 39.90
C PRO A 105 -2.63 20.72 39.68
N PHE A 106 -2.89 21.13 38.43
CA PHE A 106 -4.02 21.94 38.00
C PHE A 106 -4.60 21.31 36.74
N ILE A 107 -5.81 20.76 36.81
CA ILE A 107 -6.49 20.12 35.67
C ILE A 107 -6.73 21.17 34.58
N GLY A 108 -6.10 21.00 33.41
CA GLY A 108 -6.36 21.77 32.20
C GLY A 108 -6.66 20.84 31.02
N VAL A 109 -7.75 21.11 30.29
CA VAL A 109 -8.06 20.48 29.01
C VAL A 109 -7.46 21.37 27.92
N GLU A 110 -6.50 20.85 27.16
CA GLU A 110 -6.06 21.54 25.95
C GLU A 110 -7.03 21.21 24.81
N HIS A 111 -7.68 22.24 24.26
CA HIS A 111 -8.43 22.15 23.01
C HIS A 111 -7.50 22.46 21.83
N PRO A 112 -7.48 21.65 20.76
CA PRO A 112 -6.69 21.96 19.59
C PRO A 112 -7.36 23.09 18.78
N GLY A 113 -6.73 24.26 18.77
CA GLY A 113 -6.83 25.25 17.70
C GLY A 113 -8.12 26.08 17.59
N GLU A 114 -8.31 27.05 18.49
CA GLU A 114 -9.02 28.29 18.19
C GLU A 114 -8.03 29.46 18.29
N ASP A 115 -7.12 29.56 17.31
CA ASP A 115 -6.35 30.79 17.13
C ASP A 115 -7.26 31.83 16.44
N GLY A 116 -7.54 32.89 17.19
CA GLY A 116 -8.57 33.87 16.90
C GLY A 116 -8.41 34.58 15.56
N ALA A 117 -9.49 34.53 14.77
CA ALA A 117 -9.82 35.61 13.87
C ALA A 117 -10.33 36.79 14.72
N VAL A 118 -9.44 37.74 15.04
CA VAL A 118 -9.83 39.06 15.51
C VAL A 118 -9.68 40.02 14.34
N GLU A 119 -10.83 40.51 13.87
CA GLU A 119 -10.96 41.60 12.91
C GLU A 119 -10.19 42.86 13.35
N ALA A 120 -9.57 43.54 12.39
CA ALA A 120 -9.34 44.99 12.38
C ALA A 120 -9.35 45.50 10.95
#